data_AF-A0A1Z5JUU0-F1
#
_entry.id   AF-A0A1Z5JUU0-F1
#
_cell.length_a   1.000
_cell.length_b   1.000
_cell.length_c   1.000
_cell.angle_alpha   90.00
_cell.angle_beta   90.00
_cell.angle_gamma   90.00
#
_symmetry.space_group_name_H-M   'P 1'
#
loop_
_entity.id
_entity.type
_entity.pdbx_description
1 polymer ?
#
loop_
_entity_poly.entity_id
_entity_poly.type
_entity_poly.pdbx_seq_one_letter_code
_entity_poly.pdbx_strand_id
1 'polypeptide(L)'
;MRLSSILFSLLFAGPAAAQTTCRDLGQWVIDQRCTEEKPICVYRNGGQVVGGNRGHHCALCINSQQPNRFWQVDLDEGCDFDARVCVGRRPLAANVEGTACAVCVNSIPTTIDANDIDDGCPPEAPICVNDDGSEPPLRKPGTKCIADCVDTGYNEPDIGCPRNYPYCVLEDGSDPGFQSPGVKCSVCSPSVCDDGNPCTDDYCDPYFGCYSVDNGSCVCDANAVDWQCGDPFPFCSGVEFCLCDVDTEGAPFCWPNVSCEGLVECTSNADCPESTRCASTCCGEGHCLPECGGEIPFEEARVDGQPSGPTTTGK
;
A
#
# COMPACT_ATOMS: atom_id res chain seq x y z
N MET A 1 -15.38 -55.45 86.80
CA MET A 1 -14.69 -54.41 86.02
C MET A 1 -15.07 -54.59 84.56
N ARG A 2 -15.86 -53.66 84.00
CA ARG A 2 -16.28 -53.66 82.59
C ARG A 2 -15.32 -52.76 81.82
N LEU A 3 -14.64 -53.29 80.80
CA LEU A 3 -13.90 -52.50 79.82
C LEU A 3 -14.70 -52.48 78.51
N SER A 4 -15.25 -51.31 78.17
CA SER A 4 -15.84 -51.03 76.87
C SER A 4 -14.74 -50.57 75.91
N SER A 5 -14.60 -51.28 74.79
CA SER A 5 -13.77 -50.88 73.66
C SER A 5 -14.53 -49.87 72.79
N ILE A 6 -14.01 -48.65 72.69
CA ILE A 6 -14.49 -47.62 71.76
C ILE A 6 -13.70 -47.78 70.46
N LEU A 7 -14.40 -48.13 69.38
CA LEU A 7 -13.89 -48.19 68.01
C LEU A 7 -13.91 -46.77 67.43
N PHE A 8 -12.75 -46.20 67.14
CA PHE A 8 -12.63 -44.89 66.48
C PHE A 8 -12.58 -45.09 64.96
N SER A 9 -13.70 -44.84 64.28
CA SER A 9 -13.77 -44.83 62.82
C SER A 9 -13.20 -43.51 62.28
N LEU A 10 -11.97 -43.56 61.77
CA LEU A 10 -11.35 -42.48 60.99
C LEU A 10 -11.96 -42.47 59.58
N LEU A 11 -12.91 -41.57 59.35
CA LEU A 11 -13.33 -41.15 58.02
C LEU A 11 -12.19 -40.33 57.39
N PHE A 12 -11.45 -40.93 56.47
CA PHE A 12 -10.57 -40.20 55.56
C PHE A 12 -11.45 -39.42 54.58
N ALA A 13 -11.64 -38.12 54.84
CA ALA A 13 -12.03 -37.17 53.82
C ALA A 13 -10.86 -37.07 52.82
N GLY A 14 -10.99 -37.71 51.65
CA GLY A 14 -10.10 -37.44 50.54
C GLY A 14 -10.15 -35.94 50.18
N PRO A 15 -9.05 -35.33 49.74
CA PRO A 15 -9.07 -33.94 49.32
C PRO A 15 -10.06 -33.83 48.16
N ALA A 16 -11.17 -33.11 48.39
CA ALA A 16 -12.00 -32.62 47.31
C ALA A 16 -11.06 -31.78 46.43
N ALA A 17 -10.79 -32.26 45.23
CA ALA A 17 -10.13 -31.47 44.20
C ALA A 17 -11.02 -30.23 43.98
N ALA A 18 -10.67 -29.14 44.66
CA ALA A 18 -11.27 -27.84 44.42
C ALA A 18 -10.96 -27.55 42.95
N GLN A 19 -11.99 -27.64 42.10
CA GLN A 19 -11.92 -27.14 40.73
C GLN A 19 -11.45 -25.68 40.85
N THR A 20 -10.19 -25.42 40.51
CA THR A 20 -9.58 -24.10 40.59
C THR A 20 -10.14 -23.27 39.44
N THR A 21 -11.37 -22.80 39.61
CA THR A 21 -12.00 -21.82 38.72
C THR A 21 -11.17 -20.54 38.76
N CYS A 22 -10.80 -20.03 37.59
CA CYS A 22 -10.21 -18.72 37.40
C CYS A 22 -11.31 -17.64 37.39
N ARG A 23 -10.92 -16.36 37.37
CA ARG A 23 -11.85 -15.24 37.24
C ARG A 23 -11.26 -14.18 36.31
N ASP A 24 -12.05 -13.74 35.36
CA ASP A 24 -11.74 -12.60 34.48
C ASP A 24 -11.49 -11.34 35.31
N LEU A 25 -10.40 -10.63 35.04
CA LEU A 25 -10.06 -9.34 35.64
C LEU A 25 -10.14 -8.19 34.62
N GLY A 26 -10.47 -8.50 33.37
CA GLY A 26 -10.52 -7.57 32.26
C GLY A 26 -9.34 -7.71 31.31
N GLN A 27 -9.45 -7.02 30.17
CA GLN A 27 -8.47 -7.10 29.08
C GLN A 27 -7.07 -6.67 29.52
N TRP A 28 -6.06 -7.35 28.96
CA TRP A 28 -4.63 -7.07 29.18
C TRP A 28 -4.17 -7.23 30.64
N VAL A 29 -4.94 -7.95 31.46
CA VAL A 29 -4.60 -8.28 32.83
C VAL A 29 -4.55 -9.79 32.96
N ILE A 30 -3.56 -10.31 33.70
CA ILE A 30 -3.51 -11.75 34.02
C ILE A 30 -4.66 -12.06 34.97
N ASP A 31 -5.53 -12.96 34.54
CA ASP A 31 -6.72 -13.32 35.27
C ASP A 31 -6.44 -13.99 36.61
N GLN A 32 -7.41 -13.89 37.50
CA GLN A 32 -7.24 -14.41 38.84
C GLN A 32 -7.01 -15.93 38.79
N ARG A 33 -5.88 -16.38 39.34
CA ARG A 33 -5.40 -17.78 39.34
C ARG A 33 -4.90 -18.29 37.99
N CYS A 34 -4.68 -17.38 37.04
CA CYS A 34 -3.96 -17.63 35.81
C CYS A 34 -2.48 -17.23 35.97
N THR A 35 -1.68 -17.50 34.94
CA THR A 35 -0.22 -17.28 34.94
C THR A 35 0.19 -16.47 33.72
N GLU A 36 1.43 -15.97 33.67
CA GLU A 36 1.95 -15.30 32.46
C GLU A 36 1.88 -16.19 31.21
N GLU A 37 2.11 -17.50 31.36
CA GLU A 37 2.01 -18.47 30.24
C GLU A 37 0.58 -18.76 29.78
N LYS A 38 -0.41 -18.56 30.66
CA LYS A 38 -1.83 -18.78 30.37
C LYS A 38 -2.63 -17.71 31.08
N PRO A 39 -2.64 -16.48 30.57
CA PRO A 39 -3.12 -15.32 31.31
C PRO A 39 -4.65 -15.21 31.34
N ILE A 40 -5.37 -15.90 30.47
CA ILE A 40 -6.80 -15.64 30.25
C ILE A 40 -7.67 -16.73 30.84
N CYS A 41 -8.74 -16.36 31.52
CA CYS A 41 -9.74 -17.24 32.05
C CYS A 41 -10.81 -17.57 31.02
N VAL A 42 -11.07 -18.84 30.82
CA VAL A 42 -12.01 -19.32 29.80
C VAL A 42 -13.03 -20.30 30.36
N TYR A 43 -14.16 -20.45 29.68
CA TYR A 43 -15.13 -21.49 29.96
C TYR A 43 -14.57 -22.88 29.63
N ARG A 44 -15.23 -23.93 30.11
CA ARG A 44 -14.82 -25.33 29.86
C ARG A 44 -14.68 -25.68 28.38
N ASN A 45 -15.45 -25.02 27.52
CA ASN A 45 -15.41 -25.19 26.06
C ASN A 45 -14.38 -24.28 25.37
N GLY A 46 -13.56 -23.55 26.12
CA GLY A 46 -12.56 -22.62 25.59
C GLY A 46 -13.11 -21.26 25.17
N GLY A 47 -14.38 -20.96 25.47
CA GLY A 47 -14.96 -19.65 25.18
C GLY A 47 -14.49 -18.57 26.16
N GLN A 48 -14.34 -17.34 25.68
CA GLN A 48 -13.95 -16.17 26.49
C GLN A 48 -14.91 -15.96 27.67
N VAL A 49 -14.36 -15.62 28.84
CA VAL A 49 -15.10 -15.16 30.02
C VAL A 49 -14.94 -13.65 30.12
N VAL A 50 -16.03 -12.90 30.23
CA VAL A 50 -16.00 -11.44 30.27
C VAL A 50 -16.73 -10.88 31.50
N GLY A 51 -16.39 -9.66 31.90
CA GLY A 51 -17.11 -8.90 32.91
C GLY A 51 -16.92 -9.40 34.34
N GLY A 52 -15.76 -9.94 34.68
CA GLY A 52 -15.46 -10.38 36.04
C GLY A 52 -16.06 -11.74 36.41
N ASN A 53 -16.53 -12.49 35.42
CA ASN A 53 -17.15 -13.81 35.59
C ASN A 53 -16.11 -14.89 35.90
N ARG A 54 -16.58 -16.04 36.40
CA ARG A 54 -15.72 -17.20 36.69
C ARG A 54 -15.64 -18.13 35.48
N GLY A 55 -14.43 -18.60 35.20
CA GLY A 55 -14.16 -19.64 34.21
C GLY A 55 -13.75 -20.96 34.84
N HIS A 56 -13.31 -21.88 33.99
CA HIS A 56 -12.99 -23.26 34.34
C HIS A 56 -11.50 -23.56 34.28
N HIS A 57 -10.78 -22.95 33.33
CA HIS A 57 -9.34 -23.10 33.16
C HIS A 57 -8.75 -21.84 32.53
N CYS A 58 -7.41 -21.75 32.52
CA CYS A 58 -6.70 -20.65 31.88
C CYS A 58 -6.18 -21.06 30.49
N ALA A 59 -6.22 -20.12 29.57
CA ALA A 59 -5.79 -20.23 28.18
C ALA A 59 -4.61 -19.29 27.91
N LEU A 60 -3.83 -19.63 26.88
CA LEU A 60 -2.73 -18.79 26.39
C LEU A 60 -3.27 -17.52 25.74
N CYS A 61 -4.19 -17.68 24.79
CA CYS A 61 -4.74 -16.58 24.01
C CYS A 61 -6.21 -16.84 23.67
N ILE A 62 -6.94 -15.78 23.35
CA ILE A 62 -8.30 -15.83 22.80
C ILE A 62 -8.29 -15.11 21.45
N ASN A 63 -8.86 -15.74 20.43
CA ASN A 63 -9.13 -15.07 19.16
C ASN A 63 -10.22 -14.01 19.40
N SER A 64 -9.80 -12.77 19.57
CA SER A 64 -10.65 -11.69 20.06
C SER A 64 -11.64 -11.18 19.02
N GLN A 65 -11.38 -11.41 17.71
CA GLN A 65 -12.09 -10.65 16.68
C GLN A 65 -12.42 -11.38 15.34
N GLN A 66 -12.16 -12.68 15.16
CA GLN A 66 -12.50 -13.30 13.87
C GLN A 66 -13.96 -13.80 13.69
N PRO A 67 -14.57 -13.62 12.50
CA PRO A 67 -13.94 -13.17 11.24
C PRO A 67 -14.39 -11.76 10.80
N ASN A 68 -14.77 -10.84 11.70
CA ASN A 68 -15.78 -9.83 11.35
C ASN A 68 -15.31 -8.37 11.14
N ARG A 69 -14.02 -8.05 11.00
CA ARG A 69 -13.62 -6.66 10.68
C ARG A 69 -12.57 -6.55 9.58
N PHE A 70 -12.94 -5.78 8.57
CA PHE A 70 -12.19 -5.42 7.35
C PHE A 70 -10.85 -4.69 7.57
N TRP A 71 -10.35 -4.58 8.82
CA TRP A 71 -9.18 -3.75 9.20
C TRP A 71 -8.43 -4.34 10.41
N GLN A 72 -8.30 -5.66 10.49
CA GLN A 72 -7.90 -6.35 11.73
C GLN A 72 -6.37 -6.36 11.96
N VAL A 73 -5.84 -5.22 12.42
CA VAL A 73 -4.49 -5.08 12.99
C VAL A 73 -4.45 -5.27 14.51
N ASP A 74 -5.61 -5.44 15.14
CA ASP A 74 -5.73 -5.49 16.60
C ASP A 74 -5.13 -6.77 17.17
N LEU A 75 -4.38 -6.59 18.25
CA LEU A 75 -3.74 -7.65 19.01
C LEU A 75 -4.78 -8.58 19.66
N ASP A 76 -4.66 -9.89 19.46
CA ASP A 76 -5.48 -10.86 20.18
C ASP A 76 -5.13 -10.90 21.67
N GLU A 77 -6.14 -11.17 22.49
CA GLU A 77 -5.95 -11.22 23.94
C GLU A 77 -4.98 -12.37 24.29
N GLY A 78 -3.98 -12.07 25.12
CA GLY A 78 -2.93 -13.01 25.53
C GLY A 78 -1.76 -13.15 24.55
N CYS A 79 -1.84 -12.50 23.39
CA CYS A 79 -0.75 -12.36 22.44
C CYS A 79 0.00 -11.02 22.65
N ASP A 80 1.13 -10.83 21.96
CA ASP A 80 1.93 -9.59 22.00
C ASP A 80 2.16 -8.99 20.60
N PHE A 81 2.83 -7.84 20.54
CA PHE A 81 3.05 -7.13 19.27
C PHE A 81 3.93 -7.86 18.26
N ASP A 82 4.71 -8.85 18.69
CA ASP A 82 5.56 -9.66 17.82
C ASP A 82 4.78 -10.85 17.25
N ALA A 83 3.88 -11.45 18.04
CA ALA A 83 2.99 -12.52 17.62
C ALA A 83 1.54 -12.18 17.96
N ARG A 84 0.85 -11.49 17.05
CA ARG A 84 -0.41 -10.79 17.34
C ARG A 84 -1.66 -11.63 17.27
N VAL A 85 -1.63 -12.73 16.51
CA VAL A 85 -2.81 -13.51 16.16
C VAL A 85 -2.85 -14.80 16.98
N CYS A 86 -3.97 -15.04 17.65
CA CYS A 86 -4.20 -16.28 18.37
C CYS A 86 -4.57 -17.40 17.41
N VAL A 87 -3.79 -18.49 17.42
CA VAL A 87 -3.95 -19.61 16.49
C VAL A 87 -4.15 -20.94 17.20
N GLY A 88 -4.87 -21.84 16.52
CA GLY A 88 -5.14 -23.19 16.99
C GLY A 88 -4.73 -24.25 15.98
N ARG A 89 -4.97 -25.52 16.32
CA ARG A 89 -4.81 -26.64 15.37
C ARG A 89 -5.77 -26.54 14.17
N ARG A 90 -6.83 -25.76 14.31
CA ARG A 90 -7.84 -25.44 13.30
C ARG A 90 -8.10 -23.93 13.36
N PRO A 91 -8.66 -23.35 12.28
CA PRO A 91 -9.13 -21.97 12.29
C PRO A 91 -10.05 -21.76 13.50
N LEU A 92 -9.74 -20.75 14.31
CA LEU A 92 -10.48 -20.44 15.52
C LEU A 92 -11.70 -19.59 15.15
N ALA A 93 -12.83 -19.85 15.82
CA ALA A 93 -13.95 -18.92 15.80
C ALA A 93 -13.68 -17.76 16.76
N ALA A 94 -14.41 -16.65 16.61
CA ALA A 94 -14.39 -15.55 17.57
C ALA A 94 -14.58 -16.05 19.01
N ASN A 95 -13.81 -15.46 19.91
CA ASN A 95 -13.84 -15.65 21.35
C ASN A 95 -13.53 -17.09 21.77
N VAL A 96 -12.75 -17.82 20.98
CA VAL A 96 -12.30 -19.18 21.26
C VAL A 96 -10.81 -19.22 21.55
N GLU A 97 -10.43 -20.01 22.56
CA GLU A 97 -9.04 -20.18 22.98
C GLU A 97 -8.17 -20.78 21.89
N GLY A 98 -6.94 -20.27 21.78
CA GLY A 98 -5.89 -20.82 20.93
C GLY A 98 -4.82 -21.57 21.72
N THR A 99 -3.89 -22.13 20.96
CA THR A 99 -2.77 -22.92 21.50
C THR A 99 -1.41 -22.26 21.28
N ALA A 100 -1.35 -21.23 20.44
CA ALA A 100 -0.15 -20.45 20.16
C ALA A 100 -0.54 -19.05 19.68
N CYS A 101 0.41 -18.12 19.71
CA CYS A 101 0.32 -16.86 18.98
C CYS A 101 1.19 -16.93 17.71
N ALA A 102 0.79 -16.23 16.66
CA ALA A 102 1.50 -16.11 15.39
C ALA A 102 1.58 -14.65 14.97
N VAL A 103 2.57 -14.32 14.14
CA VAL A 103 2.73 -12.97 13.58
C VAL A 103 1.50 -12.62 12.76
N CYS A 104 1.15 -13.52 11.83
CA CYS A 104 0.01 -13.36 10.93
C CYS A 104 -0.56 -14.71 10.52
N VAL A 105 -1.74 -14.70 9.89
CA VAL A 105 -2.36 -15.88 9.28
C VAL A 105 -2.86 -15.51 7.88
N ASN A 106 -2.53 -16.32 6.88
CA ASN A 106 -3.06 -16.14 5.53
C ASN A 106 -4.58 -16.34 5.53
N SER A 107 -5.37 -15.27 5.34
CA SER A 107 -6.82 -15.24 5.60
C SER A 107 -7.66 -15.61 4.37
N ILE A 108 -7.30 -15.15 3.18
CA ILE A 108 -8.09 -15.32 1.95
C ILE A 108 -7.17 -15.40 0.72
N PRO A 109 -7.45 -16.25 -0.27
CA PRO A 109 -6.68 -16.23 -1.51
C PRO A 109 -6.94 -14.92 -2.27
N THR A 110 -5.87 -14.24 -2.69
CA THR A 110 -5.83 -12.99 -3.47
C THR A 110 -6.78 -12.95 -4.67
N THR A 111 -7.19 -14.12 -5.17
CA THR A 111 -8.21 -14.29 -6.22
C THR A 111 -9.65 -13.90 -5.83
N ILE A 112 -9.97 -13.77 -4.54
CA ILE A 112 -11.32 -13.48 -4.03
C ILE A 112 -11.47 -11.98 -3.71
N ASP A 113 -10.48 -11.39 -3.06
CA ASP A 113 -10.39 -9.95 -2.85
C ASP A 113 -8.91 -9.54 -2.84
N ALA A 114 -8.50 -8.80 -3.87
CA ALA A 114 -7.14 -8.25 -3.97
C ALA A 114 -6.86 -7.17 -2.90
N ASN A 115 -7.87 -6.79 -2.10
CA ASN A 115 -7.76 -5.83 -1.02
C ASN A 115 -7.78 -6.47 0.37
N ASP A 116 -7.77 -7.81 0.46
CA ASP A 116 -7.74 -8.47 1.76
C ASP A 116 -6.37 -8.31 2.40
N ILE A 117 -6.40 -7.99 3.69
CA ILE A 117 -5.21 -7.86 4.54
C ILE A 117 -5.17 -9.12 5.38
N ASP A 118 -4.07 -9.86 5.29
CA ASP A 118 -3.91 -11.08 6.09
C ASP A 118 -3.99 -10.77 7.59
N ASP A 119 -4.55 -11.70 8.35
CA ASP A 119 -4.80 -11.49 9.78
C ASP A 119 -3.50 -11.17 10.50
N GLY A 120 -3.49 -10.09 11.29
CA GLY A 120 -2.31 -9.64 12.01
C GLY A 120 -1.34 -8.79 11.19
N CYS A 121 -1.53 -8.69 9.87
CA CYS A 121 -0.75 -7.82 9.03
C CYS A 121 -1.31 -6.38 9.00
N PRO A 122 -0.43 -5.37 8.94
CA PRO A 122 -0.82 -3.99 8.78
C PRO A 122 -1.17 -3.66 7.32
N PRO A 123 -1.98 -2.63 7.06
CA PRO A 123 -2.34 -2.26 5.70
C PRO A 123 -1.13 -1.82 4.84
N GLU A 124 -0.05 -1.35 5.46
CA GLU A 124 1.21 -1.04 4.78
C GLU A 124 1.98 -2.29 4.34
N ALA A 125 1.70 -3.46 4.92
CA ALA A 125 2.34 -4.73 4.58
C ALA A 125 1.29 -5.85 4.65
N PRO A 126 0.35 -5.91 3.70
CA PRO A 126 -0.89 -6.66 3.87
C PRO A 126 -0.75 -8.18 3.74
N ILE A 127 0.39 -8.70 3.27
CA ILE A 127 0.54 -10.11 2.91
C ILE A 127 1.38 -10.85 3.95
N CYS A 128 0.85 -11.95 4.46
CA CYS A 128 1.50 -12.86 5.39
C CYS A 128 2.37 -13.87 4.65
N VAL A 129 3.65 -13.96 5.00
CA VAL A 129 4.61 -14.89 4.37
C VAL A 129 5.45 -15.62 5.42
N ASN A 130 6.07 -16.72 4.99
CA ASN A 130 7.11 -17.42 5.74
C ASN A 130 8.46 -16.70 5.65
N ASP A 131 9.47 -17.16 6.39
CA ASP A 131 10.80 -16.54 6.40
C ASP A 131 11.44 -16.45 5.00
N ASP A 132 11.17 -17.43 4.14
CA ASP A 132 11.63 -17.51 2.75
C ASP A 132 10.85 -16.61 1.77
N GLY A 133 9.83 -15.90 2.25
CA GLY A 133 8.98 -15.04 1.44
C GLY A 133 7.81 -15.74 0.74
N SER A 134 7.64 -17.06 0.90
CA SER A 134 6.48 -17.75 0.34
C SER A 134 5.22 -17.51 1.18
N GLU A 135 4.06 -17.35 0.54
CA GLU A 135 2.78 -17.37 1.25
C GLU A 135 2.56 -18.75 1.91
N PRO A 136 2.21 -18.79 3.22
CA PRO A 136 1.80 -20.03 3.86
C PRO A 136 0.46 -20.48 3.27
N PRO A 137 0.10 -21.77 3.36
CA PRO A 137 -1.21 -22.24 2.90
C PRO A 137 -2.35 -21.49 3.60
N LEU A 138 -3.50 -21.39 2.96
CA LEU A 138 -4.67 -20.74 3.54
C LEU A 138 -4.95 -21.19 4.98
N ARG A 139 -5.15 -20.19 5.85
CA ARG A 139 -5.39 -20.32 7.30
C ARG A 139 -4.24 -20.98 8.05
N LYS A 140 -3.02 -20.79 7.55
CA LYS A 140 -1.80 -21.17 8.25
C LYS A 140 -1.03 -19.94 8.68
N PRO A 141 -0.35 -20.02 9.84
CA PRO A 141 0.45 -18.92 10.33
C PRO A 141 1.66 -18.68 9.43
N GLY A 142 2.01 -17.42 9.25
CA GLY A 142 3.29 -16.98 8.70
C GLY A 142 4.16 -16.33 9.78
N THR A 143 5.33 -15.85 9.37
CA THR A 143 6.36 -15.31 10.26
C THR A 143 6.67 -13.84 10.02
N LYS A 144 6.21 -13.26 8.90
CA LYS A 144 6.35 -11.84 8.62
C LYS A 144 5.24 -11.34 7.70
N CYS A 145 5.02 -10.04 7.74
CA CYS A 145 4.13 -9.33 6.84
C CYS A 145 4.96 -8.52 5.84
N ILE A 146 4.56 -8.52 4.57
CA ILE A 146 5.22 -7.78 3.49
C ILE A 146 4.20 -7.03 2.63
N ALA A 147 4.66 -6.03 1.89
CA ALA A 147 3.97 -5.57 0.69
C ALA A 147 4.64 -6.22 -0.51
N ASP A 148 3.91 -7.07 -1.24
CA ASP A 148 4.29 -7.56 -2.57
C ASP A 148 3.51 -6.72 -3.59
N CYS A 149 3.90 -5.45 -3.70
CA CYS A 149 3.19 -4.47 -4.51
C CYS A 149 4.02 -4.00 -5.72
N VAL A 150 3.32 -3.60 -6.78
CA VAL A 150 3.93 -3.06 -8.01
C VAL A 150 3.17 -1.83 -8.46
N ASP A 151 3.91 -0.76 -8.74
CA ASP A 151 3.34 0.49 -9.25
C ASP A 151 2.70 0.28 -10.64
N THR A 152 1.45 0.71 -10.77
CA THR A 152 0.66 0.65 -12.01
C THR A 152 0.55 1.99 -12.72
N GLY A 153 1.09 3.05 -12.13
CA GLY A 153 1.19 4.40 -12.67
C GLY A 153 0.32 5.42 -11.92
N TYR A 154 0.47 6.68 -12.34
CA TYR A 154 0.10 7.88 -11.58
C TYR A 154 -1.36 8.00 -11.07
N ASN A 155 -2.31 7.29 -11.68
CA ASN A 155 -3.75 7.49 -11.45
C ASN A 155 -4.52 6.21 -11.11
N GLU A 156 -3.85 5.06 -11.06
CA GLU A 156 -4.49 3.78 -10.76
C GLU A 156 -3.99 3.21 -9.43
N PRO A 157 -4.84 2.54 -8.64
CA PRO A 157 -4.39 1.81 -7.47
C PRO A 157 -3.39 0.72 -7.84
N ASP A 158 -2.30 0.67 -7.08
CA ASP A 158 -1.23 -0.28 -7.31
C ASP A 158 -1.63 -1.71 -6.98
N ILE A 159 -1.07 -2.63 -7.75
CA ILE A 159 -1.32 -4.06 -7.57
C ILE A 159 -0.66 -4.48 -6.26
N GLY A 160 -1.37 -5.28 -5.46
CA GLY A 160 -0.88 -5.80 -4.18
C GLY A 160 -1.15 -4.90 -2.98
N CYS A 161 -1.72 -3.71 -3.22
CA CYS A 161 -2.07 -2.77 -2.17
C CYS A 161 -3.59 -2.68 -1.93
N PRO A 162 -4.03 -2.54 -0.66
CA PRO A 162 -5.45 -2.48 -0.35
C PRO A 162 -6.03 -1.12 -0.73
N ARG A 163 -7.33 -1.06 -1.08
CA ARG A 163 -8.05 0.18 -1.44
C ARG A 163 -7.79 1.42 -0.57
N ASN A 164 -7.57 1.24 0.73
CA ASN A 164 -7.34 2.36 1.64
C ASN A 164 -5.86 2.78 1.73
N TYR A 165 -4.94 1.96 1.22
CA TYR A 165 -3.52 2.26 1.09
C TYR A 165 -3.09 1.90 -0.33
N PRO A 166 -3.68 2.53 -1.37
CA PRO A 166 -3.62 2.00 -2.73
C PRO A 166 -2.30 2.27 -3.45
N TYR A 167 -1.32 2.94 -2.83
CA TYR A 167 -0.05 3.30 -3.47
C TYR A 167 1.08 2.44 -2.95
N CYS A 168 1.91 1.95 -3.85
CA CYS A 168 3.11 1.17 -3.62
C CYS A 168 4.30 2.13 -3.59
N VAL A 169 5.08 2.11 -2.50
CA VAL A 169 6.13 3.10 -2.29
C VAL A 169 7.44 2.47 -1.85
N LEU A 170 8.54 3.19 -2.03
CA LEU A 170 9.85 2.86 -1.49
C LEU A 170 9.90 3.09 0.03
N GLU A 171 11.01 2.69 0.68
CA GLU A 171 11.19 2.85 2.14
C GLU A 171 10.99 4.30 2.60
N ASP A 172 11.46 5.27 1.81
CA ASP A 172 11.32 6.70 2.08
C ASP A 172 9.92 7.26 1.78
N GLY A 173 9.03 6.46 1.18
CA GLY A 173 7.67 6.85 0.80
C GLY A 173 7.55 7.50 -0.58
N SER A 174 8.65 7.58 -1.35
CA SER A 174 8.59 8.00 -2.75
C SER A 174 7.98 6.92 -3.64
N ASP A 175 7.45 7.37 -4.78
CA ASP A 175 6.94 6.51 -5.84
C ASP A 175 8.10 5.71 -6.50
N PRO A 176 8.00 4.38 -6.63
CA PRO A 176 9.05 3.54 -7.20
C PRO A 176 9.13 3.65 -8.74
N GLY A 177 8.12 4.22 -9.38
CA GLY A 177 7.96 4.40 -10.82
C GLY A 177 7.32 3.21 -11.52
N PHE A 178 6.68 3.48 -12.66
CA PHE A 178 5.82 2.53 -13.37
C PHE A 178 6.42 1.12 -13.54
N GLN A 179 5.66 0.11 -13.13
CA GLN A 179 6.03 -1.32 -13.11
C GLN A 179 7.21 -1.68 -12.19
N SER A 180 7.60 -0.78 -11.28
CA SER A 180 8.64 -1.05 -10.30
C SER A 180 8.02 -1.54 -8.99
N PRO A 181 8.67 -2.52 -8.32
CA PRO A 181 8.20 -3.00 -7.04
C PRO A 181 8.49 -1.97 -5.94
N GLY A 182 7.57 -1.84 -5.00
CA GLY A 182 7.77 -1.13 -3.74
C GLY A 182 7.96 -2.08 -2.57
N VAL A 183 8.04 -1.52 -1.37
CA VAL A 183 8.29 -2.28 -0.13
C VAL A 183 7.19 -2.10 0.92
N LYS A 184 6.31 -1.11 0.72
CA LYS A 184 5.17 -0.83 1.58
C LYS A 184 4.02 -0.22 0.79
N CYS A 185 2.80 -0.48 1.22
CA CYS A 185 1.62 0.21 0.77
C CYS A 185 1.43 1.51 1.59
N SER A 186 0.91 2.54 0.95
CA SER A 186 0.75 3.86 1.54
C SER A 186 -0.61 4.46 1.18
N VAL A 187 -1.11 5.31 2.06
CA VAL A 187 -2.08 6.34 1.66
C VAL A 187 -1.39 7.31 0.70
N CYS A 188 -2.19 7.96 -0.12
CA CYS A 188 -1.75 9.05 -0.96
C CYS A 188 -1.01 10.12 -0.10
N SER A 189 0.11 10.66 -0.60
CA SER A 189 0.82 11.79 0.02
C SER A 189 1.52 12.64 -1.06
N PRO A 190 1.89 13.91 -0.79
CA PRO A 190 2.62 14.72 -1.76
C PRO A 190 3.87 14.05 -2.32
N SER A 191 4.64 13.34 -1.50
CA SER A 191 5.86 12.62 -1.95
C SER A 191 5.58 11.42 -2.86
N VAL A 192 4.37 10.87 -2.81
CA VAL A 192 3.90 9.83 -3.76
C VAL A 192 3.49 10.48 -5.08
N CYS A 193 3.01 11.72 -5.01
CA CYS A 193 2.58 12.49 -6.16
C CYS A 193 3.68 13.42 -6.69
N ASP A 194 4.94 13.18 -6.34
CA ASP A 194 6.07 14.00 -6.79
C ASP A 194 6.37 13.65 -8.25
N ASP A 195 6.00 14.53 -9.17
CA ASP A 195 6.32 14.39 -10.60
C ASP A 195 7.77 14.82 -10.92
N GLY A 196 8.53 15.30 -9.92
CA GLY A 196 9.88 15.82 -10.10
C GLY A 196 9.94 17.16 -10.83
N ASN A 197 8.79 17.82 -11.09
CA ASN A 197 8.74 19.14 -11.69
C ASN A 197 8.81 20.23 -10.60
N PRO A 198 9.90 21.02 -10.53
CA PRO A 198 10.05 22.04 -9.50
C PRO A 198 9.03 23.19 -9.62
N CYS A 199 8.36 23.31 -10.77
CA CYS A 199 7.41 24.37 -11.08
C CYS A 199 5.99 24.08 -10.57
N THR A 200 5.77 22.88 -10.05
CA THR A 200 4.50 22.45 -9.50
C THR A 200 4.63 22.21 -8.01
N ASP A 201 3.53 22.46 -7.31
CA ASP A 201 3.29 21.90 -5.99
C ASP A 201 2.47 20.63 -6.17
N ASP A 202 2.98 19.53 -5.64
CA ASP A 202 2.32 18.23 -5.71
C ASP A 202 1.29 18.07 -4.61
N TYR A 203 0.08 17.72 -5.02
CA TYR A 203 -1.01 17.48 -4.11
C TYR A 203 -1.52 16.07 -4.26
N CYS A 204 -1.99 15.61 -3.13
CA CYS A 204 -2.62 14.33 -2.99
C CYS A 204 -4.03 14.57 -2.42
N ASP A 205 -5.05 14.26 -3.20
CA ASP A 205 -6.43 14.23 -2.73
C ASP A 205 -6.91 12.78 -2.58
N PRO A 206 -7.51 12.39 -1.43
CA PRO A 206 -8.03 11.03 -1.23
C PRO A 206 -9.11 10.58 -2.22
N TYR A 207 -9.77 11.50 -2.93
CA TYR A 207 -10.83 11.23 -3.90
C TYR A 207 -10.36 11.40 -5.35
N PHE A 208 -9.56 12.42 -5.64
CA PHE A 208 -9.08 12.71 -6.99
C PHE A 208 -7.72 12.08 -7.32
N GLY A 209 -7.00 11.55 -6.34
CA GLY A 209 -5.64 11.01 -6.51
C GLY A 209 -4.59 12.11 -6.56
N CYS A 210 -3.48 11.82 -7.23
CA CYS A 210 -2.39 12.77 -7.42
C CYS A 210 -2.76 13.86 -8.42
N TYR A 211 -2.47 15.11 -8.09
CA TYR A 211 -2.57 16.23 -9.02
C TYR A 211 -1.53 17.30 -8.68
N SER A 212 -1.00 17.93 -9.72
CA SER A 212 0.02 18.97 -9.59
C SER A 212 -0.61 20.34 -9.88
N VAL A 213 -0.22 21.37 -9.14
CA VAL A 213 -0.65 22.75 -9.40
C VAL A 213 0.57 23.62 -9.63
N ASP A 214 0.53 24.43 -10.69
CA ASP A 214 1.57 25.42 -10.96
C ASP A 214 1.79 26.35 -9.74
N ASN A 215 3.02 26.37 -9.24
CA ASN A 215 3.42 27.17 -8.09
C ASN A 215 4.03 28.53 -8.48
N GLY A 216 4.16 28.80 -9.78
CA GLY A 216 4.68 30.07 -10.31
C GLY A 216 6.18 30.29 -10.08
N SER A 217 6.91 29.27 -9.61
CA SER A 217 8.36 29.38 -9.36
C SER A 217 9.17 29.39 -10.66
N CYS A 218 8.62 28.85 -11.74
CA CYS A 218 9.25 28.80 -13.05
C CYS A 218 8.56 29.75 -14.02
N VAL A 219 9.34 30.61 -14.66
CA VAL A 219 8.81 31.56 -15.65
C VAL A 219 9.69 31.52 -16.89
N CYS A 220 9.07 31.29 -18.05
CA CYS A 220 9.73 31.50 -19.33
C CYS A 220 9.49 32.95 -19.77
N ASP A 221 10.45 33.82 -19.45
CA ASP A 221 10.36 35.25 -19.71
C ASP A 221 11.41 35.72 -20.73
N ALA A 222 11.58 37.04 -20.84
CA ALA A 222 12.54 37.64 -21.77
C ALA A 222 14.02 37.29 -21.49
N ASN A 223 14.32 36.61 -20.38
CA ASN A 223 15.65 36.10 -20.05
C ASN A 223 15.83 34.62 -20.45
N ALA A 224 14.85 34.01 -21.11
CA ALA A 224 14.98 32.67 -21.65
C ALA A 224 16.22 32.58 -22.55
N VAL A 225 16.85 31.41 -22.54
CA VAL A 225 17.99 31.08 -23.38
C VAL A 225 17.60 29.95 -24.29
N ASP A 226 18.10 30.00 -25.52
CA ASP A 226 18.01 28.91 -26.49
C ASP A 226 18.65 27.64 -25.88
N TRP A 227 17.81 26.65 -25.54
CA TRP A 227 18.24 25.48 -24.78
C TRP A 227 18.67 24.35 -25.71
N GLN A 228 19.99 24.11 -25.73
CA GLN A 228 20.65 23.15 -26.62
C GLN A 228 20.85 21.75 -26.02
N CYS A 229 19.95 21.36 -25.12
CA CYS A 229 19.87 20.05 -24.50
C CYS A 229 20.98 19.69 -23.52
N GLY A 230 20.60 19.72 -22.24
CA GLY A 230 21.45 19.33 -21.13
C GLY A 230 20.91 19.87 -19.82
N ASP A 231 21.56 19.48 -18.74
CA ASP A 231 21.26 19.99 -17.41
C ASP A 231 21.82 21.41 -17.20
N PRO A 232 21.09 22.29 -16.50
CA PRO A 232 19.75 22.08 -15.96
C PRO A 232 18.65 22.20 -17.03
N PHE A 233 17.58 21.42 -16.89
CA PHE A 233 16.36 21.57 -17.69
C PHE A 233 15.66 22.90 -17.33
N PRO A 234 15.41 23.79 -18.31
CA PRO A 234 14.74 25.06 -18.06
C PRO A 234 13.23 24.85 -18.04
N PHE A 235 12.68 24.41 -16.93
CA PHE A 235 11.23 24.14 -16.85
C PHE A 235 10.39 25.44 -16.93
N CYS A 236 9.17 25.31 -17.46
CA CYS A 236 8.14 26.35 -17.45
C CYS A 236 7.10 26.12 -16.34
N SER A 237 6.42 27.20 -15.90
CA SER A 237 5.14 27.10 -15.18
C SER A 237 4.12 26.34 -16.02
N GLY A 238 3.45 25.34 -15.44
CA GLY A 238 2.38 24.59 -16.11
C GLY A 238 2.18 23.19 -15.54
N VAL A 239 1.12 22.52 -15.99
CA VAL A 239 0.74 21.14 -15.59
C VAL A 239 1.33 20.06 -16.50
N GLU A 240 2.08 20.45 -17.53
CA GLU A 240 2.75 19.54 -18.47
C GLU A 240 4.27 19.74 -18.36
N PHE A 241 5.06 18.68 -18.54
CA PHE A 241 6.53 18.75 -18.59
C PHE A 241 7.00 19.61 -19.78
N CYS A 242 7.00 20.92 -19.55
CA CYS A 242 7.26 21.95 -20.53
C CYS A 242 8.65 22.55 -20.34
N LEU A 243 9.37 22.67 -21.44
CA LEU A 243 10.70 23.27 -21.51
C LEU A 243 10.59 24.69 -22.05
N CYS A 244 11.21 25.61 -21.34
CA CYS A 244 11.40 27.00 -21.73
C CYS A 244 12.51 27.09 -22.77
N ASP A 245 12.20 27.74 -23.88
CA ASP A 245 13.10 27.88 -24.99
C ASP A 245 12.89 29.21 -25.70
N VAL A 246 13.71 29.48 -26.70
CA VAL A 246 13.64 30.68 -27.52
C VAL A 246 13.47 30.28 -28.98
N ASP A 247 12.46 30.82 -29.64
CA ASP A 247 12.25 30.56 -31.06
C ASP A 247 13.32 31.23 -31.93
N THR A 248 13.37 30.87 -33.21
CA THR A 248 14.31 31.42 -34.21
C THR A 248 14.20 32.94 -34.39
N GLU A 249 13.12 33.56 -33.92
CA GLU A 249 12.88 35.00 -33.94
C GLU A 249 13.26 35.70 -32.61
N GLY A 250 13.70 34.93 -31.61
CA GLY A 250 14.14 35.42 -30.32
C GLY A 250 13.02 35.57 -29.28
N ALA A 251 11.82 35.04 -29.54
CA ALA A 251 10.73 35.08 -28.59
C ALA A 251 10.75 33.86 -27.65
N PRO A 252 10.62 34.07 -26.33
CA PRO A 252 10.55 32.98 -25.36
C PRO A 252 9.22 32.23 -25.50
N PHE A 253 9.26 30.92 -25.38
CA PHE A 253 8.07 30.08 -25.38
C PHE A 253 8.30 28.77 -24.63
N CYS A 254 7.21 28.08 -24.32
CA CYS A 254 7.24 26.78 -23.65
C CYS A 254 6.75 25.70 -24.60
N TRP A 255 7.45 24.58 -24.68
CA TRP A 255 7.06 23.43 -25.49
C TRP A 255 7.13 22.12 -24.69
N PRO A 256 6.22 21.15 -24.92
CA PRO A 256 6.22 19.89 -24.19
C PRO A 256 7.42 19.05 -24.63
N ASN A 257 8.06 18.32 -23.70
CA ASN A 257 9.16 17.42 -24.06
C ASN A 257 8.65 16.25 -24.94
N VAL A 258 8.69 16.44 -26.26
CA VAL A 258 8.18 15.49 -27.26
C VAL A 258 9.32 14.76 -27.98
N SER A 259 9.00 13.58 -28.52
CA SER A 259 9.91 12.88 -29.43
C SER A 259 10.18 13.73 -30.68
N CYS A 260 11.44 13.72 -31.13
CA CYS A 260 11.87 14.38 -32.36
C CYS A 260 11.33 13.74 -33.65
N GLU A 261 10.65 12.59 -33.55
CA GLU A 261 10.14 11.86 -34.69
C GLU A 261 8.92 12.54 -35.33
N GLY A 262 9.05 12.91 -36.60
CA GLY A 262 7.95 13.44 -37.41
C GLY A 262 7.71 14.95 -37.25
N LEU A 263 8.61 15.66 -36.57
CA LEU A 263 8.55 17.12 -36.49
C LEU A 263 8.81 17.77 -37.86
N VAL A 264 8.09 18.84 -38.14
CA VAL A 264 8.27 19.63 -39.35
C VAL A 264 9.54 20.46 -39.22
N GLU A 265 10.46 20.33 -40.18
CA GLU A 265 11.64 21.19 -40.28
C GLU A 265 11.24 22.62 -40.63
N CYS A 266 11.93 23.60 -40.06
CA CYS A 266 11.64 25.01 -40.26
C CYS A 266 12.91 25.86 -40.22
N THR A 267 12.82 27.05 -40.79
CA THR A 267 13.87 28.08 -40.70
C THR A 267 13.40 29.36 -40.02
N SER A 268 12.08 29.52 -39.89
CA SER A 268 11.42 30.63 -39.22
C SER A 268 10.02 30.20 -38.74
N ASN A 269 9.40 31.01 -37.87
CA ASN A 269 8.03 30.76 -37.42
C ASN A 269 7.00 30.76 -38.56
N ALA A 270 7.30 31.41 -39.69
CA ALA A 270 6.43 31.43 -40.86
C ALA A 270 6.31 30.07 -41.57
N ASP A 271 7.25 29.16 -41.33
CA ASP A 271 7.24 27.80 -41.90
C ASP A 271 6.33 26.85 -41.07
N CYS A 272 5.92 27.29 -39.89
CA CYS A 272 5.27 26.46 -38.90
C CYS A 272 3.73 26.56 -38.92
N PRO A 273 3.01 25.44 -38.67
CA PRO A 273 1.57 25.45 -38.45
C PRO A 273 1.15 26.38 -37.30
N GLU A 274 -0.15 26.74 -37.27
CA GLU A 274 -0.70 27.52 -36.15
C GLU A 274 -0.43 26.83 -34.81
N SER A 275 -0.17 27.63 -33.76
CA SER A 275 0.16 27.16 -32.40
C SER A 275 1.47 26.36 -32.28
N THR A 276 2.37 26.49 -33.26
CA THR A 276 3.73 25.94 -33.19
C THR A 276 4.77 27.03 -33.49
N ARG A 277 6.00 26.86 -32.98
CA ARG A 277 7.12 27.79 -33.17
C ARG A 277 8.36 27.07 -33.65
N CYS A 278 9.15 27.75 -34.48
CA CYS A 278 10.39 27.22 -35.00
C CYS A 278 11.52 27.45 -34.00
N ALA A 279 12.12 26.40 -33.45
CA ALA A 279 13.26 26.51 -32.54
C ALA A 279 14.31 25.43 -32.81
N SER A 280 15.54 25.68 -32.35
CA SER A 280 16.63 24.70 -32.42
C SER A 280 16.73 23.97 -31.09
N THR A 281 16.67 22.65 -31.08
CA THR A 281 16.62 21.85 -29.85
C THR A 281 17.44 20.57 -29.98
N CYS A 282 17.18 19.57 -29.13
CA CYS A 282 17.74 18.21 -29.24
C CYS A 282 17.39 17.55 -30.57
N CYS A 283 16.32 18.02 -31.21
CA CYS A 283 15.83 17.46 -32.45
C CYS A 283 16.64 17.92 -33.66
N GLY A 284 17.42 18.99 -33.53
CA GLY A 284 18.27 19.52 -34.61
C GLY A 284 18.11 21.03 -34.78
N GLU A 285 18.68 21.53 -35.87
CA GLU A 285 18.61 22.94 -36.26
C GLU A 285 17.26 23.23 -36.91
N GLY A 286 16.28 23.66 -36.11
CA GLY A 286 15.00 24.21 -36.57
C GLY A 286 13.87 23.19 -36.79
N HIS A 287 13.04 23.01 -35.77
CA HIS A 287 11.79 22.26 -35.86
C HIS A 287 10.60 23.05 -35.32
N CYS A 288 9.42 22.83 -35.91
CA CYS A 288 8.16 23.38 -35.42
C CYS A 288 7.71 22.60 -34.18
N LEU A 289 7.71 23.27 -33.04
CA LEU A 289 7.36 22.72 -31.74
C LEU A 289 6.04 23.30 -31.26
N PRO A 290 5.12 22.47 -30.73
CA PRO A 290 3.86 22.96 -30.20
C PRO A 290 4.07 23.81 -28.95
N GLU A 291 3.24 24.85 -28.78
CA GLU A 291 3.18 25.60 -27.53
C GLU A 291 2.45 24.79 -26.45
N CYS A 292 2.95 24.82 -25.21
CA CYS A 292 2.32 24.18 -24.06
C CYS A 292 0.92 24.75 -23.76
N GLY A 293 -0.01 23.88 -23.36
CA GLY A 293 -1.38 24.27 -22.97
C GLY A 293 -2.32 24.62 -24.14
N GLY A 294 -1.92 24.35 -25.39
CA GLY A 294 -2.83 24.35 -26.54
C GLY A 294 -3.65 23.06 -26.63
N GLU A 295 -4.93 23.14 -27.02
CA GLU A 295 -5.76 21.96 -27.36
C GLU A 295 -5.29 21.33 -28.68
N ILE A 296 -4.05 20.85 -28.77
CA ILE A 296 -3.56 20.18 -29.98
C ILE A 296 -3.62 18.66 -29.74
N PRO A 297 -4.50 17.93 -30.46
CA PRO A 297 -4.38 16.48 -30.52
C PRO A 297 -3.03 16.14 -31.14
N PHE A 298 -2.23 15.31 -30.49
CA PHE A 298 -0.91 14.83 -30.94
C PHE A 298 -0.84 14.31 -32.40
N GLU A 299 -1.97 14.16 -33.09
CA GLU A 299 -2.07 13.75 -34.49
C GLU A 299 -1.82 14.91 -35.49
N GLU A 300 -2.09 16.18 -35.17
CA GLU A 300 -1.98 17.29 -36.14
C GLU A 300 -0.56 17.86 -36.30
N ALA A 301 0.34 17.61 -35.34
CA ALA A 301 1.75 18.00 -35.43
C ALA A 301 2.61 17.00 -36.25
N ARG A 302 2.05 15.84 -36.62
CA ARG A 302 2.71 14.83 -37.46
C ARG A 302 2.24 14.96 -38.89
N VAL A 303 3.18 14.93 -39.82
CA VAL A 303 2.85 14.85 -41.25
C VAL A 303 2.21 13.49 -41.54
N ASP A 304 0.89 13.48 -41.74
CA ASP A 304 0.15 12.35 -42.31
C ASP A 304 0.72 12.03 -43.70
N GLY A 305 1.57 11.00 -43.78
CA GLY A 305 2.30 10.79 -45.03
C GLY A 305 3.21 9.57 -45.09
N GLN A 306 2.78 8.41 -44.60
CA GLN A 306 3.36 7.16 -45.09
C GLN A 306 2.26 6.19 -45.55
N PRO A 307 2.14 5.91 -46.87
CA PRO A 307 1.16 4.96 -47.36
C PRO A 307 1.51 3.54 -46.89
N SER A 308 0.53 2.90 -46.27
CA SER A 308 0.51 1.46 -46.02
C SER A 308 0.84 0.70 -47.30
N GLY A 309 1.70 -0.31 -47.20
CA GLY A 309 2.21 -1.11 -48.31
C GLY A 309 1.14 -1.77 -49.20
N PRO A 310 1.57 -2.42 -50.30
CA PRO A 310 0.70 -2.76 -51.41
C PRO A 310 -0.29 -3.87 -51.04
N THR A 311 -1.58 -3.54 -51.06
CA THR A 311 -2.66 -4.53 -51.06
C THR A 311 -2.74 -5.15 -52.45
N THR A 312 -2.15 -6.34 -52.62
CA THR A 312 -2.44 -7.22 -53.74
C THR A 312 -3.89 -7.69 -53.68
N THR A 313 -4.76 -7.15 -54.54
CA THR A 313 -6.07 -7.73 -54.83
C THR A 313 -5.92 -8.78 -55.93
N GLY A 314 -6.15 -10.04 -55.55
CA GLY A 314 -6.39 -11.13 -56.47
C GLY A 314 -7.87 -11.22 -56.85
N LYS A 315 -8.06 -11.65 -58.11
CA LYS A 315 -9.30 -11.94 -58.87
C LYS A 315 -9.99 -10.77 -59.57
#